data_AF-A0A8B9ZQ98-F1
#
_entry.id   AF-A0A8B9ZQ98-F1
#
_cell.length_a   1.000
_cell.length_b   1.000
_cell.length_c   1.000
_cell.angle_alpha   90.00
_cell.angle_beta   90.00
_cell.angle_gamma   90.00
#
_symmetry.space_group_name_H-M   'P 1'
#
loop_
_entity.id
_entity.type
_entity.pdbx_description
1 polymer ?
#
loop_
_entity_poly.entity_id
_entity_poly.type
_entity_poly.pdbx_seq_one_letter_code
_entity_poly.pdbx_strand_id
1 'polypeptide(L)'
;MDTLFWRLKDENLLPRKYFEVDFPMIVARKIHNIKSKPPLSKPIIESHSGDSLLIDSHSLDSSRYSIVGADLRFSSDLEEKLKKHNLDVHLPTLLIAECVLVYMTPQQSANLLKWAASTFPVAMFINYEQVNMTDRFGQIMIENLQRRQCNLAGVEVCRSLEAQRERLLLNGWENAHAIDMMKVYSSLPQADVKSTQDVSCEHPASTTPDG
;
A
#
# COMPACT_ATOMS: atom_id res chain seq x y z
N MET A 1 -2.19 -7.13 -5.90
CA MET A 1 -1.80 -7.99 -4.77
C MET A 1 -0.31 -7.79 -4.58
N ASP A 2 0.09 -7.03 -3.57
CA ASP A 2 1.49 -6.71 -3.33
C ASP A 2 2.35 -7.98 -3.18
N THR A 3 3.62 -7.87 -3.56
CA THR A 3 4.62 -8.95 -3.46
C THR A 3 5.92 -8.48 -2.80
N LEU A 4 5.93 -7.30 -2.16
CA LEU A 4 7.14 -6.68 -1.63
C LEU A 4 7.84 -7.56 -0.59
N PHE A 5 7.10 -8.31 0.24
CA PHE A 5 7.71 -9.26 1.18
C PHE A 5 8.70 -10.23 0.51
N TRP A 6 8.28 -10.87 -0.60
CA TRP A 6 9.13 -11.84 -1.30
C TRP A 6 10.33 -11.17 -1.95
N ARG A 7 10.14 -10.01 -2.59
CA ARG A 7 11.23 -9.23 -3.20
C ARG A 7 12.27 -8.80 -2.16
N LEU A 8 11.82 -8.29 -1.01
CA LEU A 8 12.72 -7.94 0.10
C LEU A 8 13.45 -9.17 0.66
N LYS A 9 12.83 -10.35 0.68
CA LYS A 9 13.52 -11.59 1.07
C LYS A 9 14.62 -11.96 0.08
N ASP A 10 14.35 -11.88 -1.22
CA ASP A 10 15.32 -12.21 -2.26
C ASP A 10 16.53 -11.27 -2.21
N GLU A 11 16.32 -10.01 -1.82
CA GLU A 11 17.38 -9.01 -1.62
C GLU A 11 18.01 -9.04 -0.21
N ASN A 12 17.55 -9.94 0.68
CA ASN A 12 17.98 -10.03 2.09
C ASN A 12 17.77 -8.73 2.90
N LEU A 13 16.66 -8.02 2.62
CA LEU A 13 16.26 -6.75 3.22
C LEU A 13 14.98 -6.86 4.06
N LEU A 14 14.62 -8.06 4.54
CA LEU A 14 13.41 -8.24 5.34
C LEU A 14 13.45 -7.44 6.65
N PRO A 15 12.39 -6.69 7.00
CA PRO A 15 12.27 -6.05 8.30
C PRO A 15 12.09 -7.10 9.41
N ARG A 16 12.10 -6.66 10.68
CA ARG A 16 11.88 -7.56 11.82
C ARG A 16 10.62 -8.42 11.65
N LYS A 17 9.51 -7.80 11.21
CA LYS A 17 8.28 -8.47 10.80
C LYS A 17 7.55 -7.60 9.78
N TYR A 18 7.02 -8.20 8.73
CA TYR A 18 6.26 -7.54 7.67
C TYR A 18 4.77 -7.78 7.88
N PHE A 19 3.96 -6.72 7.88
CA PHE A 19 2.51 -6.80 8.07
C PHE A 19 1.79 -6.32 6.81
N GLU A 20 0.78 -7.08 6.40
CA GLU A 20 -0.19 -6.66 5.39
C GLU A 20 -1.59 -6.62 6.00
N VAL A 21 -2.36 -5.63 5.59
CA VAL A 21 -3.75 -5.46 6.01
C VAL A 21 -4.59 -5.15 4.79
N ASP A 22 -5.68 -5.88 4.64
CA ASP A 22 -6.69 -5.65 3.60
C ASP A 22 -8.04 -6.16 4.10
N PHE A 23 -9.11 -5.91 3.34
CA PHE A 23 -10.41 -6.47 3.66
C PHE A 23 -10.35 -8.00 3.75
N PRO A 24 -11.13 -8.64 4.66
CA PRO A 24 -11.09 -10.09 4.88
C PRO A 24 -11.25 -10.94 3.61
N MET A 25 -12.04 -10.47 2.63
CA MET A 25 -12.23 -11.14 1.35
C MET A 25 -10.95 -11.14 0.48
N ILE A 26 -10.21 -10.03 0.48
CA ILE A 26 -8.96 -9.89 -0.27
C ILE A 26 -7.86 -10.73 0.39
N VAL A 27 -7.78 -10.68 1.72
CA VAL A 27 -6.87 -11.52 2.51
C VAL A 27 -7.14 -13.00 2.29
N ALA A 28 -8.39 -13.45 2.36
CA ALA A 28 -8.75 -14.86 2.10
C ALA A 28 -8.25 -15.34 0.73
N ARG A 29 -8.46 -14.52 -0.31
CA ARG A 29 -7.96 -14.81 -1.67
C ARG A 29 -6.43 -14.85 -1.74
N LYS A 30 -5.74 -13.95 -1.04
CA LYS A 30 -4.27 -13.92 -1.01
C LYS A 30 -3.71 -15.12 -0.23
N ILE A 31 -4.29 -15.47 0.91
CA ILE A 31 -3.94 -16.68 1.68
C ILE A 31 -4.15 -17.92 0.83
N HIS A 32 -5.28 -18.04 0.10
CA HIS A 32 -5.50 -19.16 -0.82
C HIS A 32 -4.36 -19.27 -1.86
N ASN A 33 -3.97 -18.16 -2.49
CA ASN A 33 -2.87 -18.16 -3.45
C ASN A 33 -1.53 -18.57 -2.81
N ILE A 34 -1.24 -18.09 -1.60
CA ILE A 34 -0.02 -18.44 -0.86
C ILE A 34 0.00 -19.95 -0.58
N LYS A 35 -1.10 -20.52 -0.08
CA LYS A 35 -1.21 -21.95 0.25
C LYS A 35 -1.08 -22.83 -0.98
N SER A 36 -1.72 -22.45 -2.08
CA SER A 36 -1.79 -23.24 -3.30
C SER A 36 -0.49 -23.22 -4.12
N LYS A 37 0.46 -22.32 -3.82
CA LYS A 37 1.67 -22.12 -4.63
C LYS A 37 2.94 -22.22 -3.77
N PRO A 38 3.71 -23.32 -3.86
CA PRO A 38 4.95 -23.48 -3.11
C PRO A 38 5.96 -22.32 -3.21
N PRO A 39 6.12 -21.64 -4.37
CA PRO A 39 6.99 -20.46 -4.44
C PRO A 39 6.58 -19.30 -3.53
N LEU A 40 5.31 -19.24 -3.09
CA LEU A 40 4.83 -18.21 -2.18
C LEU A 40 4.88 -18.66 -0.71
N SER A 41 4.56 -19.92 -0.43
CA SER A 41 4.53 -20.44 0.94
C SER A 41 5.93 -20.79 1.49
N LYS A 42 6.81 -21.38 0.67
CA LYS A 42 8.16 -21.79 1.12
C LYS A 42 8.97 -20.63 1.71
N PRO A 43 9.05 -19.44 1.08
CA PRO A 43 9.74 -18.29 1.65
C PRO A 43 9.25 -17.87 3.04
N ILE A 44 7.95 -17.99 3.29
CA ILE A 44 7.35 -17.67 4.59
C ILE A 44 7.74 -18.73 5.63
N ILE A 45 7.67 -20.02 5.25
CA ILE A 45 8.03 -21.14 6.13
C ILE A 45 9.52 -21.11 6.49
N GLU A 46 10.40 -20.89 5.52
CA GLU A 46 11.86 -20.78 5.74
C GLU A 46 12.23 -19.62 6.66
N SER A 47 11.43 -18.56 6.64
CA SER A 47 11.64 -17.39 7.49
C SER A 47 10.98 -17.57 8.87
N HIS A 48 10.22 -18.66 9.07
CA HIS A 48 9.50 -18.93 10.30
C HIS A 48 10.39 -19.63 11.34
N SER A 49 10.34 -19.17 12.59
CA SER A 49 11.11 -19.74 13.69
C SER A 49 10.25 -20.53 14.70
N GLY A 50 8.94 -20.65 14.46
CA GLY A 50 8.01 -21.38 15.32
C GLY A 50 7.63 -22.75 14.75
N ASP A 51 6.99 -23.56 15.59
CA ASP A 51 6.66 -24.95 15.25
C ASP A 51 5.54 -25.07 14.20
N SER A 52 4.63 -24.09 14.13
CA SER A 52 3.53 -24.09 13.18
C SER A 52 3.10 -22.68 12.77
N LEU A 53 2.75 -22.53 11.49
CA LEU A 53 2.11 -21.33 10.98
C LEU A 53 0.65 -21.29 11.45
N LEU A 54 0.25 -20.20 12.08
CA LEU A 54 -1.15 -19.97 12.41
C LEU A 54 -1.84 -19.42 11.15
N ILE A 55 -2.70 -20.22 10.55
CA ILE A 55 -3.42 -19.86 9.32
C ILE A 55 -4.91 -20.09 9.52
N ASP A 56 -5.69 -19.03 9.43
CA ASP A 56 -7.14 -19.09 9.34
C ASP A 56 -7.64 -18.52 7.99
N SER A 57 -8.96 -18.42 7.81
CA SER A 57 -9.56 -17.95 6.55
C SER A 57 -9.28 -16.47 6.24
N HIS A 58 -8.96 -15.68 7.25
CA HIS A 58 -8.82 -14.22 7.19
C HIS A 58 -7.51 -13.71 7.80
N SER A 59 -6.62 -14.60 8.23
CA SER A 59 -5.33 -14.23 8.77
C SER A 59 -4.30 -15.33 8.55
N LEU A 60 -3.04 -14.92 8.39
CA LEU A 60 -1.89 -15.80 8.43
C LEU A 60 -0.83 -15.11 9.27
N ASP A 61 -0.35 -15.79 10.31
CA ASP A 61 0.72 -15.31 11.17
C ASP A 61 1.95 -16.22 11.11
N SER A 62 3.11 -15.59 10.92
CA SER A 62 4.42 -16.19 11.04
C SER A 62 5.34 -15.24 11.82
N SER A 63 6.58 -15.65 12.07
CA SER A 63 7.54 -14.82 12.81
C SER A 63 8.05 -13.61 12.01
N ARG A 64 7.98 -13.65 10.67
CA ARG A 64 8.53 -12.61 9.78
C ARG A 64 7.51 -11.99 8.83
N TYR A 65 6.35 -12.62 8.63
CA TYR A 65 5.27 -12.17 7.76
C TYR A 65 3.92 -12.40 8.42
N SER A 66 3.05 -11.41 8.37
CA SER A 66 1.66 -11.53 8.79
C SER A 66 0.74 -10.82 7.81
N ILE A 67 -0.39 -11.44 7.48
CA ILE A 67 -1.47 -10.79 6.74
C ILE A 67 -2.76 -10.90 7.54
N VAL A 68 -3.47 -9.78 7.67
CA VAL A 68 -4.62 -9.64 8.58
C VAL A 68 -5.81 -9.05 7.85
N GLY A 69 -6.95 -9.74 7.92
CA GLY A 69 -8.24 -9.27 7.45
C GLY A 69 -8.84 -8.23 8.39
N ALA A 70 -8.74 -6.96 8.01
CA ALA A 70 -9.32 -5.87 8.79
C ALA A 70 -9.83 -4.76 7.89
N ASP A 71 -10.81 -4.01 8.40
CA ASP A 71 -11.31 -2.81 7.74
C ASP A 71 -10.61 -1.60 8.35
N LEU A 72 -9.76 -0.95 7.55
CA LEU A 72 -8.92 0.17 7.95
C LEU A 72 -9.72 1.37 8.49
N ARG A 73 -11.04 1.43 8.25
CA ARG A 73 -11.92 2.48 8.76
C ARG A 73 -12.15 2.37 10.27
N PHE A 74 -11.83 1.22 10.88
CA PHE A 74 -12.03 0.94 12.30
C PHE A 74 -10.69 0.68 13.01
N SER A 75 -9.97 1.76 13.36
CA SER A 75 -8.61 1.69 13.93
C SER A 75 -8.50 0.85 15.20
N SER A 76 -9.54 0.80 16.05
CA SER A 76 -9.52 -0.03 17.26
C SER A 76 -9.52 -1.54 16.96
N ASP A 77 -10.33 -1.99 15.99
CA ASP A 77 -10.33 -3.39 15.53
C ASP A 77 -8.99 -3.74 14.84
N LEU A 78 -8.48 -2.81 14.02
CA LEU A 78 -7.17 -2.93 13.38
C LEU A 78 -6.07 -3.15 14.42
N GLU A 79 -5.99 -2.30 15.44
CA GLU A 79 -4.98 -2.37 16.49
C GLU A 79 -5.07 -3.67 17.28
N GLU A 80 -6.28 -4.09 17.67
CA GLU A 80 -6.48 -5.35 18.39
C GLU A 80 -5.95 -6.54 17.59
N LYS A 81 -6.28 -6.60 16.29
CA LYS A 81 -5.82 -7.68 15.42
C LYS A 81 -4.31 -7.64 15.20
N LEU A 82 -3.73 -6.46 14.96
CA LEU A 82 -2.27 -6.34 14.80
C LEU A 82 -1.52 -6.75 16.07
N LYS A 83 -2.03 -6.39 17.26
CA LYS A 83 -1.47 -6.82 18.55
C LYS A 83 -1.56 -8.32 18.75
N LYS A 84 -2.66 -8.97 18.36
CA LYS A 84 -2.77 -10.45 18.36
C LYS A 84 -1.73 -11.12 17.47
N HIS A 85 -1.30 -10.43 16.41
CA HIS A 85 -0.23 -10.86 15.52
C HIS A 85 1.15 -10.33 15.97
N ASN A 86 1.31 -10.02 17.25
CA ASN A 86 2.58 -9.63 17.87
C ASN A 86 3.23 -8.40 17.22
N LEU A 87 2.43 -7.40 16.84
CA LEU A 87 2.95 -6.07 16.48
C LEU A 87 3.63 -5.45 17.70
N ASP A 88 4.92 -5.14 17.58
CA ASP A 88 5.70 -4.42 18.57
C ASP A 88 5.70 -2.93 18.25
N VAL A 89 4.94 -2.16 19.03
CA VAL A 89 4.78 -0.71 18.83
C VAL A 89 6.03 0.10 19.23
N HIS A 90 7.01 -0.52 19.90
CA HIS A 90 8.24 0.16 20.30
C HIS A 90 9.33 0.13 19.22
N LEU A 91 9.14 -0.64 18.15
CA LEU A 91 10.06 -0.66 17.01
C LEU A 91 9.78 0.49 16.04
N PRO A 92 10.83 1.07 15.41
CA PRO A 92 10.65 1.98 14.28
C PRO A 92 9.79 1.33 13.19
N THR A 93 8.67 1.95 12.85
CA THR A 93 7.66 1.35 11.98
C THR A 93 7.45 2.18 10.71
N LEU A 94 7.59 1.53 9.55
CA LEU A 94 7.20 2.10 8.25
C LEU A 94 5.79 1.62 7.90
N LEU A 95 4.87 2.56 7.69
CA LEU A 95 3.52 2.31 7.18
C LEU A 95 3.43 2.75 5.72
N ILE A 96 2.77 1.94 4.89
CA ILE A 96 2.62 2.21 3.46
C ILE A 96 1.14 2.14 3.10
N ALA A 97 0.61 3.23 2.55
CA ALA A 97 -0.70 3.29 1.93
C ALA A 97 -0.52 3.60 0.43
N GLU A 98 -0.48 2.54 -0.38
CA GLU A 98 -0.34 2.65 -1.83
C GLU A 98 -1.70 2.56 -2.51
N CYS A 99 -2.22 3.70 -2.95
CA CYS A 99 -3.57 3.88 -3.50
C CYS A 99 -4.64 3.34 -2.55
N VAL A 100 -4.63 3.75 -1.28
CA VAL A 100 -5.57 3.24 -0.26
C VAL A 100 -6.45 4.35 0.32
N LEU A 101 -5.87 5.45 0.79
CA LEU A 101 -6.61 6.41 1.61
C LEU A 101 -7.70 7.16 0.84
N VAL A 102 -7.53 7.33 -0.48
CA VAL A 102 -8.53 7.92 -1.38
C VAL A 102 -9.88 7.17 -1.41
N TYR A 103 -9.92 5.89 -1.04
CA TYR A 103 -11.15 5.08 -1.05
C TYR A 103 -12.01 5.20 0.21
N MET A 104 -11.49 5.83 1.26
CA MET A 104 -12.23 6.08 2.50
C MET A 104 -12.52 7.57 2.63
N THR A 105 -13.47 7.92 3.50
CA THR A 105 -13.77 9.34 3.70
C THR A 105 -12.56 10.08 4.27
N PRO A 106 -12.48 11.41 4.09
CA PRO A 106 -11.42 12.24 4.68
C PRO A 106 -11.32 12.05 6.19
N GLN A 107 -12.45 11.94 6.88
CA GLN A 107 -12.48 11.67 8.32
C GLN A 107 -11.90 10.29 8.67
N GLN A 108 -12.25 9.25 7.91
CA GLN A 108 -11.76 7.88 8.17
C GLN A 108 -10.24 7.79 7.98
N SER A 109 -9.74 8.36 6.90
CA SER A 109 -8.29 8.37 6.64
C SER A 109 -7.52 9.26 7.62
N ALA A 110 -8.08 10.40 8.03
CA ALA A 110 -7.52 11.23 9.10
C ALA A 110 -7.41 10.43 10.41
N ASN A 111 -8.46 9.69 10.78
CA ASN A 111 -8.45 8.83 11.97
C ASN A 111 -7.36 7.74 11.89
N LEU A 112 -7.17 7.12 10.73
CA LEU A 112 -6.11 6.12 10.52
C LEU A 112 -4.71 6.74 10.63
N LEU A 113 -4.48 7.90 10.00
CA LEU A 113 -3.22 8.63 10.09
C LEU A 113 -2.90 9.04 11.54
N LYS A 114 -3.90 9.54 12.26
CA LYS A 114 -3.79 9.95 13.66
C LYS A 114 -3.50 8.75 14.57
N TRP A 115 -4.19 7.64 14.35
CA TRP A 115 -3.94 6.39 15.07
C TRP A 115 -2.48 5.95 14.89
N ALA A 116 -1.98 5.91 13.65
CA ALA A 116 -0.60 5.52 13.37
C ALA A 116 0.40 6.45 14.08
N ALA A 117 0.24 7.78 13.95
CA ALA A 117 1.09 8.76 14.63
C ALA A 117 1.07 8.62 16.16
N SER A 118 -0.08 8.28 16.75
CA SER A 118 -0.22 8.10 18.20
C SER A 118 0.28 6.74 18.72
N THR A 119 0.36 5.74 17.86
CA THR A 119 0.68 4.35 18.24
C THR A 119 2.18 4.11 18.30
N PHE A 120 2.92 4.66 17.35
CA PHE A 120 4.34 4.37 17.17
C PHE A 120 5.19 5.58 17.57
N PRO A 121 6.10 5.45 18.56
CA PRO A 121 6.98 6.56 18.96
C PRO A 121 7.94 7.00 17.84
N VAL A 122 8.33 6.07 16.97
CA VAL A 122 9.17 6.33 15.79
C VAL A 122 8.51 5.69 14.59
N ALA A 123 8.03 6.51 13.65
CA ALA A 123 7.37 6.01 12.46
C ALA A 123 7.62 6.86 11.21
N MET A 124 7.44 6.23 10.05
CA MET A 124 7.36 6.87 8.75
C MET A 124 6.08 6.41 8.05
N PHE A 125 5.40 7.33 7.37
CA PHE A 125 4.24 7.02 6.55
C PHE A 125 4.51 7.36 5.09
N ILE A 126 4.38 6.37 4.21
CA ILE A 126 4.41 6.58 2.77
C ILE A 126 2.97 6.50 2.26
N ASN A 127 2.51 7.59 1.66
CA ASN A 127 1.23 7.67 0.97
C ASN A 127 1.50 7.89 -0.53
N TYR A 128 0.96 7.02 -1.37
CA TYR A 128 0.93 7.21 -2.81
C TYR A 128 -0.53 7.19 -3.26
N GLU A 129 -1.03 8.30 -3.79
CA GLU A 129 -2.39 8.38 -4.35
C GLU A 129 -2.49 9.59 -5.30
N GLN A 130 -3.70 9.87 -5.77
CA GLN A 130 -3.95 10.98 -6.68
C GLN A 130 -3.63 12.35 -6.04
N VAL A 131 -3.30 13.31 -6.90
CA VAL A 131 -3.08 14.72 -6.55
C VAL A 131 -3.56 15.61 -7.71
N ASN A 132 -3.83 16.89 -7.44
CA ASN A 132 -4.33 17.86 -8.41
C ASN A 132 -5.70 17.48 -9.02
N MET A 133 -6.55 16.80 -8.24
CA MET A 133 -7.83 16.25 -8.71
C MET A 133 -8.92 17.29 -9.02
N THR A 134 -8.63 18.58 -8.85
CA THR A 134 -9.58 19.67 -9.12
C THR A 134 -9.57 20.15 -10.58
N ASP A 135 -8.57 19.77 -11.37
CA ASP A 135 -8.48 20.17 -12.78
C ASP A 135 -9.40 19.33 -13.69
N ARG A 136 -9.41 19.66 -14.99
CA ARG A 136 -10.26 18.97 -15.97
C ARG A 136 -9.91 17.48 -16.10
N PHE A 137 -8.64 17.12 -15.97
CA PHE A 137 -8.20 15.73 -16.04
C PHE A 137 -8.68 14.95 -14.81
N GLY A 138 -8.55 15.54 -13.62
CA GLY A 138 -9.08 15.01 -12.37
C GLY A 138 -10.58 14.76 -12.41
N GLN A 139 -11.37 15.71 -12.94
CA GLN A 139 -12.81 15.51 -13.10
C GLN A 139 -13.14 14.34 -14.04
N ILE A 140 -12.47 14.25 -15.18
CA ILE A 140 -12.63 13.12 -16.12
C ILE A 140 -12.25 11.79 -15.44
N MET A 141 -11.18 11.78 -14.64
CA MET A 141 -10.76 10.60 -13.89
C MET A 141 -11.83 10.15 -12.87
N ILE A 142 -12.40 11.09 -12.12
CA ILE A 142 -13.49 10.80 -11.16
C ILE A 142 -14.68 10.19 -11.88
N GLU A 143 -15.16 10.83 -12.95
CA GLU A 143 -16.30 10.34 -13.75
C GLU A 143 -16.04 8.92 -14.28
N ASN A 144 -14.82 8.66 -14.79
CA ASN A 144 -14.46 7.35 -15.33
C ASN A 144 -14.44 6.24 -14.27
N LEU A 145 -13.95 6.54 -13.06
CA LEU A 145 -13.94 5.57 -11.96
C LEU A 145 -15.36 5.33 -11.41
N GLN A 146 -16.17 6.38 -11.29
CA GLN A 146 -17.56 6.26 -10.87
C GLN A 146 -18.39 5.39 -11.81
N ARG A 147 -18.20 5.50 -13.14
CA ARG A 147 -18.83 4.60 -14.12
C ARG A 147 -18.48 3.12 -13.91
N ARG A 148 -17.34 2.83 -13.30
CA ARG A 148 -16.88 1.47 -12.94
C ARG A 148 -17.26 1.08 -11.50
N GLN A 149 -18.19 1.80 -10.88
CA GLN A 149 -18.62 1.60 -9.49
C GLN A 149 -17.47 1.74 -8.47
N CYS A 150 -16.43 2.52 -8.82
CA CYS A 150 -15.29 2.80 -7.98
C CYS A 150 -15.37 4.26 -7.51
N ASN A 151 -15.90 4.48 -6.31
CA ASN A 151 -16.01 5.83 -5.76
C ASN A 151 -14.74 6.23 -4.99
N LEU A 152 -14.22 7.42 -5.29
CA LEU A 152 -13.10 8.02 -4.56
C LEU A 152 -13.63 8.86 -3.40
N ALA A 153 -14.02 8.20 -2.31
CA ALA A 153 -14.65 8.86 -1.16
C ALA A 153 -13.80 9.96 -0.52
N GLY A 154 -12.47 9.90 -0.68
CA GLY A 154 -11.49 10.86 -0.17
C GLY A 154 -10.93 11.81 -1.24
N VAL A 155 -11.57 11.96 -2.40
CA VAL A 155 -10.98 12.76 -3.49
C VAL A 155 -10.78 14.24 -3.14
N GLU A 156 -11.58 14.78 -2.21
CA GLU A 156 -11.48 16.19 -1.81
C GLU A 156 -10.13 16.56 -1.16
N VAL A 157 -9.46 15.59 -0.51
CA VAL A 157 -8.13 15.82 0.07
C VAL A 157 -6.99 15.71 -0.97
N CYS A 158 -7.30 15.25 -2.19
CA CYS A 158 -6.35 15.08 -3.29
C CYS A 158 -6.21 16.36 -4.16
N ARG A 159 -6.48 17.55 -3.60
CA ARG A 159 -6.51 18.82 -4.36
C ARG A 159 -5.14 19.35 -4.77
N SER A 160 -4.09 19.10 -3.99
CA SER A 160 -2.72 19.57 -4.24
C SER A 160 -1.70 18.84 -3.37
N LEU A 161 -0.41 18.95 -3.71
CA LEU A 161 0.68 18.40 -2.88
C LEU A 161 0.68 19.02 -1.47
N GLU A 162 0.44 20.32 -1.36
CA GLU A 162 0.35 21.00 -0.07
C GLU A 162 -0.81 20.47 0.78
N ALA A 163 -1.97 20.17 0.18
CA ALA A 163 -3.08 19.57 0.92
C ALA A 163 -2.74 18.16 1.47
N GLN A 164 -1.98 17.37 0.71
CA GLN A 164 -1.50 16.07 1.18
C GLN A 164 -0.50 16.21 2.33
N ARG A 165 0.38 17.22 2.29
CA ARG A 165 1.31 17.53 3.40
C ARG A 165 0.55 18.00 4.64
N GLU A 166 -0.35 18.98 4.49
CA GLU A 166 -1.22 19.48 5.57
C GLU A 166 -1.98 18.35 6.25
N ARG A 167 -2.53 17.42 5.47
CA ARG A 167 -3.26 16.26 5.99
C ARG A 167 -2.40 15.40 6.92
N LEU A 168 -1.13 15.17 6.62
CA LEU A 168 -0.23 14.44 7.52
C LEU A 168 0.05 15.27 8.78
N LEU A 169 0.47 16.52 8.61
CA LEU A 169 0.84 17.40 9.73
C LEU A 169 -0.31 17.61 10.73
N LEU A 170 -1.54 17.82 10.23
CA LEU A 170 -2.74 17.97 11.06
C LEU A 170 -3.12 16.71 11.83
N ASN A 171 -2.64 15.54 11.40
CA ASN A 171 -2.91 14.24 12.02
C ASN A 171 -1.73 13.70 12.82
N GLY A 172 -0.87 14.59 13.35
CA GLY A 172 0.14 14.24 14.35
C GLY A 172 1.51 13.85 13.80
N TRP A 173 1.74 13.99 12.49
CA TRP A 173 3.05 13.78 11.90
C TRP A 173 3.91 15.04 12.00
N GLU A 174 5.16 14.90 12.43
CA GLU A 174 6.05 16.05 12.67
C GLU A 174 6.55 16.70 11.37
N ASN A 175 6.81 15.89 10.34
CA ASN A 175 7.37 16.31 9.06
C ASN A 175 6.60 15.69 7.90
N ALA A 176 6.38 16.47 6.84
CA ALA A 176 5.69 15.99 5.64
C ALA A 176 6.34 16.57 4.37
N HIS A 177 6.69 15.66 3.45
CA HIS A 177 7.22 15.96 2.13
C HIS A 177 6.35 15.29 1.07
N ALA A 178 6.06 16.00 -0.01
CA ALA A 178 5.28 15.48 -1.12
C ALA A 178 5.88 15.96 -2.44
N ILE A 179 5.95 15.05 -3.41
CA ILE A 179 6.33 15.32 -4.80
C ILE A 179 5.35 14.57 -5.69
N ASP A 180 5.05 15.13 -6.87
CA ASP A 180 4.25 14.42 -7.86
C ASP A 180 5.08 13.39 -8.63
N MET A 181 4.40 12.48 -9.32
CA MET A 181 5.08 11.41 -10.06
C MET A 181 5.88 11.91 -11.27
N MET A 182 5.59 13.11 -11.79
CA MET A 182 6.40 13.70 -12.85
C MET A 182 7.76 14.15 -12.30
N LYS A 183 7.78 14.70 -11.08
CA LYS A 183 9.01 15.02 -10.36
C LYS A 183 9.79 13.77 -9.99
N VAL A 184 9.12 12.70 -9.56
CA VAL A 184 9.77 11.39 -9.33
C VAL A 184 10.42 10.89 -10.61
N TYR A 185 9.66 10.82 -11.71
CA TYR A 185 10.13 10.33 -13.00
C TYR A 185 11.35 11.11 -13.51
N SER A 186 11.29 12.45 -13.45
CA SER A 186 12.40 13.32 -13.85
C SER A 186 13.65 13.21 -12.98
N SER A 187 13.55 12.59 -11.80
CA SER A 187 14.67 12.39 -10.87
C SER A 187 15.27 10.98 -10.97
N LEU A 188 14.73 10.10 -11.82
CA LEU A 188 15.26 8.76 -12.02
C LEU A 188 16.63 8.77 -12.73
N PRO A 189 17.50 7.78 -12.46
CA PRO A 189 18.73 7.58 -13.22
C PRO A 189 18.44 7.45 -14.72
N GLN A 190 19.23 8.12 -15.57
CA GLN A 190 19.00 8.15 -17.02
C GLN A 190 19.05 6.76 -17.69
N ALA A 191 19.81 5.81 -17.11
CA ALA A 191 19.84 4.43 -17.56
C ALA A 191 18.46 3.76 -17.41
N ASP A 192 17.79 3.98 -16.29
CA ASP A 192 16.47 3.41 -16.00
C ASP A 192 15.39 4.04 -16.88
N VAL A 193 15.48 5.35 -17.12
CA VAL A 193 14.58 6.07 -18.03
C VAL A 193 14.66 5.50 -19.44
N LYS A 194 15.88 5.30 -19.96
CA LYS A 194 16.10 4.72 -21.29
C LYS A 194 15.59 3.29 -21.37
N SER A 195 15.96 2.43 -20.41
CA SER A 195 15.48 1.05 -20.38
C SER A 195 13.95 0.96 -20.38
N THR A 196 13.26 1.87 -19.69
CA THR A 196 11.79 1.90 -19.65
C THR A 196 11.19 2.35 -20.99
N GLN A 197 11.82 3.34 -21.64
CA GLN A 197 11.40 3.84 -22.96
C GLN A 197 11.61 2.79 -24.06
N ASP A 198 12.74 2.06 -24.02
CA ASP A 198 13.07 1.04 -25.01
C ASP A 198 12.05 -0.11 -24.99
N VAL A 199 11.61 -0.55 -23.80
CA VAL A 199 10.53 -1.54 -23.65
C VAL A 199 9.21 -1.07 -24.30
N SER A 200 8.96 0.24 -24.31
CA SER A 200 7.75 0.83 -24.90
C SER A 200 7.85 0.99 -26.43
N CYS A 201 9.07 1.08 -26.97
CA CYS A 201 9.32 1.18 -28.40
C CYS A 201 9.36 -0.18 -29.13
N GLU A 202 9.55 -1.29 -28.42
CA GLU A 202 9.57 -2.64 -29.01
C GLU A 202 8.17 -3.18 -29.40
N HIS A 203 7.09 -2.48 -29.08
CA HIS A 203 5.72 -2.81 -29.54
C HIS A 203 5.13 -1.66 -30.37
N PRO A 204 5.60 -1.41 -31.61
CA PRO A 204 4.80 -0.64 -32.53
C PRO A 204 3.47 -1.39 -32.70
N ALA A 205 2.37 -0.71 -32.39
CA ALA A 205 1.04 -1.20 -32.72
C ALA A 205 1.08 -1.71 -34.16
N SER A 206 0.80 -2.99 -34.36
CA SER A 206 0.62 -3.57 -35.68
C SER A 206 -0.64 -2.96 -36.27
N THR A 207 -0.53 -1.75 -36.80
CA THR A 207 -1.45 -1.24 -37.81
C THR A 207 -1.17 -2.04 -39.05
N THR A 208 -1.86 -3.16 -39.22
CA THR A 208 -2.08 -3.76 -40.54
C THR A 208 -2.81 -2.72 -41.39
N PRO A 209 -2.22 -2.24 -42.49
CA PRO A 209 -2.98 -1.53 -43.51
C PRO A 209 -3.64 -2.57 -44.43
N ASP A 210 -4.90 -2.29 -44.73
CA ASP A 210 -5.67 -2.68 -45.91
C ASP A 210 -6.09 -4.14 -46.15
N GLY A 211 -7.38 -4.24 -46.49
CA GLY A 211 -8.13 -5.39 -46.98
C GLY A 211 -9.61 -5.05 -47.06
#